data_AF-A0A3D0RKU5-F1
#
_entry.id   AF-A0A3D0RKU5-F1
#
_cell.length_a   1.000
_cell.length_b   1.000
_cell.length_c   1.000
_cell.angle_alpha   90.00
_cell.angle_beta   90.00
_cell.angle_gamma   90.00
#
_symmetry.space_group_name_H-M   'P 1'
#
loop_
_entity.id
_entity.type
_entity.pdbx_description
1 polymer ?
#
loop_
_entity_poly.entity_id
_entity_poly.type
_entity_poly.pdbx_seq_one_letter_code
_entity_poly.pdbx_strand_id
1 'polypeptide(L)'
;PEDMHWRLANEVGRIEKKYANPLSEKELFDLFDQFKYIIPQGSPMTGIGNDFQVASLSNCFVIGMGGSADSYGAIIRIDEEQVQLMKRRGGVGHDLSHIRPKGSPVKNSALTSTGLVPFMERYSNSTREVAQDGRRGALMLSVSIKHPDAEDFIDAKLEQGKVTGANISVKIDDDFMKAASEGKPYVQKYPIDSDTPKYEKTINAQELWEKIVHNAWRSAEPGVLFWDTIIRESVPDCYADLGFQTVSTNPCGEIPLCPYDSCRLLAINLYSYVMNPFKENAYFDFELFGKHVRLAQRIMDDIIDLESEKIDKILDKINSDPESEEVKSSERNLWEKIRRKTLEGRRTGVGITAEGDMLAALGVRYGSEEGNDFSERVHKMVALNAYASSVEMAKERGAFEIYDTEREKNNP
;
A
#
# COMPACT_ATOMS: atom_id res chain seq x y z
N PRO A 1 -5.60 -15.38 -23.59
CA PRO A 1 -4.94 -15.58 -22.27
C PRO A 1 -3.47 -15.96 -22.40
N GLU A 2 -3.16 -16.98 -23.20
CA GLU A 2 -1.78 -17.46 -23.44
C GLU A 2 -0.83 -16.35 -23.95
N ASP A 3 -1.23 -15.54 -24.92
CA ASP A 3 -0.42 -14.42 -25.43
C ASP A 3 -0.01 -13.43 -24.33
N MET A 4 -0.90 -13.20 -23.35
CA MET A 4 -0.59 -12.37 -22.19
C MET A 4 0.46 -13.04 -21.31
N HIS A 5 0.33 -14.35 -21.02
CA HIS A 5 1.31 -15.06 -20.19
C HIS A 5 2.69 -15.07 -20.86
N TRP A 6 2.77 -15.28 -22.18
CA TRP A 6 4.02 -15.14 -22.92
C TRP A 6 4.56 -13.71 -22.91
N ARG A 7 3.71 -12.69 -23.06
CA ARG A 7 4.14 -11.28 -22.92
C ARG A 7 4.78 -11.02 -21.55
N LEU A 8 4.17 -11.50 -20.47
CA LEU A 8 4.70 -11.35 -19.12
C LEU A 8 6.03 -12.11 -18.96
N ALA A 9 6.07 -13.38 -19.36
CA ALA A 9 7.25 -14.22 -19.26
C ALA A 9 8.44 -13.69 -20.08
N ASN A 10 8.20 -13.20 -21.29
CA ASN A 10 9.25 -12.67 -22.16
C ASN A 10 9.86 -11.37 -21.60
N GLU A 11 9.04 -10.48 -21.03
CA GLU A 11 9.54 -9.22 -20.47
C GLU A 11 10.26 -9.42 -19.13
N VAL A 12 9.77 -10.32 -18.27
CA VAL A 12 10.49 -10.70 -17.05
C VAL A 12 11.80 -11.41 -17.43
N GLY A 13 11.76 -12.34 -18.39
CA GLY A 13 12.96 -13.01 -18.91
C GLY A 13 13.98 -12.05 -19.54
N ARG A 14 13.52 -10.93 -20.13
CA ARG A 14 14.40 -9.85 -20.61
C ARG A 14 15.16 -9.17 -19.48
N ILE A 15 14.53 -8.96 -18.32
CA ILE A 15 15.19 -8.41 -17.13
C ILE A 15 16.13 -9.44 -16.52
N GLU A 16 15.70 -10.69 -16.38
CA GLU A 16 16.52 -11.79 -15.84
C GLU A 16 17.88 -11.89 -16.52
N LYS A 17 17.95 -11.70 -17.84
CA LYS A 17 19.21 -11.71 -18.62
C LYS A 17 20.24 -10.64 -18.22
N LYS A 18 19.85 -9.63 -17.43
CA LYS A 18 20.77 -8.63 -16.86
C LYS A 18 21.56 -9.20 -15.67
N TYR A 19 21.11 -10.30 -15.08
CA TYR A 19 21.64 -10.87 -13.84
C TYR A 19 22.23 -12.27 -14.03
N ALA A 20 22.95 -12.75 -13.02
CA ALA A 20 23.41 -14.13 -12.98
C ALA A 20 22.23 -15.11 -12.83
N ASN A 21 22.42 -16.33 -13.35
CA ASN A 21 21.46 -17.43 -13.27
C ASN A 21 20.04 -17.05 -13.77
N PRO A 22 19.91 -16.53 -15.01
CA PRO A 22 18.62 -16.07 -15.52
C PRO A 22 17.61 -17.22 -15.62
N LEU A 23 16.38 -16.97 -15.18
CA LEU A 23 15.25 -17.84 -15.49
C LEU A 23 14.94 -17.75 -17.00
N SER A 24 14.63 -18.90 -17.61
CA SER A 24 14.19 -18.91 -19.00
C SER A 24 12.74 -18.41 -19.12
N GLU A 25 12.39 -17.86 -20.28
CA GLU A 25 11.02 -17.44 -20.59
C GLU A 25 10.03 -18.60 -20.49
N LYS A 26 10.47 -19.84 -20.76
CA LYS A 26 9.64 -21.03 -20.61
C LYS A 26 9.33 -21.34 -19.14
N GLU A 27 10.33 -21.27 -18.26
CA GLU A 27 10.13 -21.45 -16.82
C GLU A 27 9.18 -20.38 -16.26
N LEU A 28 9.34 -19.13 -16.67
CA LEU A 28 8.46 -18.03 -16.29
C LEU A 28 7.04 -18.22 -16.83
N PHE A 29 6.89 -18.65 -18.08
CA PHE A 29 5.60 -18.97 -18.66
C PHE A 29 4.88 -20.06 -17.86
N ASP A 30 5.57 -21.12 -17.46
CA ASP A 30 4.96 -22.22 -16.70
C ASP A 30 4.45 -21.79 -15.32
N LEU A 31 5.01 -20.74 -14.74
CA LEU A 31 4.50 -20.13 -13.50
C LEU A 31 3.23 -19.31 -13.73
N PHE A 32 3.15 -18.60 -14.86
CA PHE A 32 2.01 -17.75 -15.22
C PHE A 32 0.90 -18.50 -15.96
N ASP A 33 1.15 -19.69 -16.49
CA ASP A 33 0.19 -20.37 -17.36
C ASP A 33 -1.13 -20.64 -16.63
N GLN A 34 -2.21 -20.20 -17.26
CA GLN A 34 -3.57 -20.16 -16.73
C GLN A 34 -3.69 -19.55 -15.32
N PHE A 35 -2.69 -18.77 -14.88
CA PHE A 35 -2.58 -18.30 -13.50
C PHE A 35 -2.72 -19.43 -12.48
N LYS A 36 -2.20 -20.62 -12.85
CA LYS A 36 -2.22 -21.78 -11.98
C LYS A 36 -1.45 -21.49 -10.70
N TYR A 37 -0.22 -20.99 -10.78
CA TYR A 37 0.62 -20.79 -9.59
C TYR A 37 0.75 -19.32 -9.20
N ILE A 38 1.15 -18.49 -10.16
CA ILE A 38 1.53 -17.10 -9.91
C ILE A 38 0.60 -16.16 -10.68
N ILE A 39 0.08 -15.16 -9.97
CA ILE A 39 -0.87 -14.19 -10.50
C ILE A 39 -0.34 -12.77 -10.21
N PRO A 40 0.29 -12.10 -11.19
CA PRO A 40 0.64 -10.70 -11.05
C PRO A 40 -0.63 -9.87 -10.85
N GLN A 41 -0.58 -8.75 -10.12
CA GLN A 41 -1.76 -7.90 -9.98
C GLN A 41 -2.14 -7.14 -11.26
N GLY A 42 -3.25 -6.40 -11.21
CA GLY A 42 -3.87 -5.75 -12.36
C GLY A 42 -2.97 -4.77 -13.11
N SER A 43 -2.19 -3.93 -12.40
CA SER A 43 -1.23 -3.00 -13.05
C SER A 43 -0.09 -3.75 -13.75
N PRO A 44 0.63 -4.70 -13.12
CA PRO A 44 1.61 -5.54 -13.83
C PRO A 44 1.03 -6.26 -15.06
N MET A 45 -0.13 -6.91 -14.93
CA MET A 45 -0.80 -7.62 -16.03
C MET A 45 -1.07 -6.71 -17.24
N THR A 46 -1.50 -5.47 -16.97
CA THR A 46 -1.85 -4.47 -17.99
C THR A 46 -0.62 -3.81 -18.60
N GLY A 47 0.41 -3.54 -17.79
CA GLY A 47 1.52 -2.67 -18.15
C GLY A 47 2.76 -3.36 -18.72
N ILE A 48 3.11 -4.56 -18.26
CA ILE A 48 4.35 -5.25 -18.67
C ILE A 48 4.31 -5.57 -20.17
N GLY A 49 5.28 -5.11 -20.97
CA GLY A 49 5.29 -5.35 -22.41
C GLY A 49 4.14 -4.72 -23.21
N ASN A 50 3.40 -3.77 -22.61
CA ASN A 50 2.38 -2.99 -23.30
C ASN A 50 2.97 -1.63 -23.71
N ASP A 51 3.05 -1.38 -25.02
CA ASP A 51 3.56 -0.13 -25.60
C ASP A 51 2.44 0.80 -26.12
N PHE A 52 1.17 0.38 -26.03
CA PHE A 52 0.03 1.20 -26.43
C PHE A 52 -0.41 2.19 -25.35
N GLN A 53 0.02 1.97 -24.10
CA GLN A 53 -0.33 2.79 -22.95
C GLN A 53 0.89 3.08 -22.08
N VAL A 54 1.03 4.33 -21.66
CA VAL A 54 2.05 4.75 -20.69
C VAL A 54 1.43 4.74 -19.30
N ALA A 55 1.68 3.66 -18.56
CA ALA A 55 1.17 3.41 -17.21
C ALA A 55 2.28 2.85 -16.31
N SER A 56 2.09 3.00 -14.99
CA SER A 56 2.94 2.36 -13.98
C SER A 56 2.51 0.92 -13.76
N LEU A 57 3.45 0.07 -13.38
CA LEU A 57 3.24 -1.31 -12.93
C LEU A 57 2.86 -1.37 -11.45
N SER A 58 3.06 -0.29 -10.70
CA SER A 58 2.63 -0.20 -9.31
C SER A 58 1.11 -0.03 -9.24
N ASN A 59 0.45 -0.75 -8.32
CA ASN A 59 -1.00 -0.69 -8.16
C ASN A 59 -1.42 0.51 -7.31
N CYS A 60 -0.62 0.84 -6.30
CA CYS A 60 -0.93 1.89 -5.33
C CYS A 60 0.32 2.62 -4.83
N PHE A 61 0.12 3.79 -4.24
CA PHE A 61 1.16 4.68 -3.73
C PHE A 61 0.68 5.32 -2.43
N VAL A 62 1.61 5.76 -1.60
CA VAL A 62 1.35 6.78 -0.57
C VAL A 62 2.11 8.04 -0.97
N ILE A 63 1.47 9.20 -0.89
CA ILE A 63 2.13 10.48 -1.12
C ILE A 63 2.02 11.37 0.10
N GLY A 64 2.99 12.27 0.25
CA GLY A 64 3.09 13.15 1.40
C GLY A 64 4.17 14.18 1.17
N MET A 65 4.07 15.32 1.84
CA MET A 65 5.06 16.39 1.72
C MET A 65 5.99 16.36 2.92
N GLY A 66 7.31 16.44 2.67
CA GLY A 66 8.29 16.59 3.73
C GLY A 66 8.15 17.94 4.42
N GLY A 67 8.40 17.99 5.74
CA GLY A 67 8.30 19.21 6.54
C GLY A 67 6.86 19.65 6.83
N SER A 68 6.67 20.93 7.15
CA SER A 68 5.35 21.48 7.50
C SER A 68 4.46 21.67 6.27
N ALA A 69 3.48 20.78 6.10
CA ALA A 69 2.55 20.75 4.97
C ALA A 69 1.14 21.32 5.27
N ASP A 70 0.95 21.98 6.41
CA ASP A 70 -0.34 22.54 6.85
C ASP A 70 -0.68 23.88 6.15
N SER A 71 -0.93 23.83 4.84
CA SER A 71 -1.25 24.99 3.98
C SER A 71 -2.08 24.61 2.76
N TYR A 72 -2.83 25.57 2.19
CA TYR A 72 -3.54 25.35 0.93
C TYR A 72 -2.60 24.95 -0.21
N GLY A 73 -1.39 25.53 -0.30
CA GLY A 73 -0.43 25.19 -1.34
C GLY A 73 -0.06 23.70 -1.32
N ALA A 74 0.19 23.15 -0.13
CA ALA A 74 0.50 21.73 0.02
C ALA A 74 -0.73 20.83 -0.22
N ILE A 75 -1.91 21.21 0.31
CA ILE A 75 -3.16 20.46 0.12
C ILE A 75 -3.49 20.31 -1.38
N ILE A 76 -3.42 21.41 -2.12
CA ILE A 76 -3.71 21.43 -3.56
C ILE A 76 -2.62 20.71 -4.35
N ARG A 77 -1.35 20.81 -3.93
CA ARG A 77 -0.26 20.07 -4.57
C ARG A 77 -0.41 18.55 -4.41
N ILE A 78 -0.80 18.08 -3.23
CA ILE A 78 -1.06 16.65 -2.98
C ILE A 78 -2.26 16.16 -3.82
N ASP A 79 -3.30 16.98 -3.96
CA ASP A 79 -4.46 16.67 -4.81
C ASP A 79 -4.07 16.53 -6.29
N GLU A 80 -3.24 17.44 -6.78
CA GLU A 80 -2.67 17.39 -8.12
C GLU A 80 -1.87 16.09 -8.32
N GLU A 81 -0.95 15.77 -7.40
CA GLU A 81 -0.14 14.54 -7.46
C GLU A 81 -0.99 13.26 -7.41
N GLN A 82 -2.06 13.25 -6.60
CA GLN A 82 -3.03 12.15 -6.54
C GLN A 82 -3.65 11.89 -7.92
N VAL A 83 -4.13 12.94 -8.59
CA VAL A 83 -4.75 12.84 -9.92
C VAL A 83 -3.74 12.31 -10.94
N GLN A 84 -2.48 12.76 -10.88
CA GLN A 84 -1.44 12.27 -11.78
C GLN A 84 -1.13 10.78 -11.60
N LEU A 85 -1.13 10.28 -10.36
CA LEU A 85 -0.98 8.84 -10.09
C LEU A 85 -2.17 8.04 -10.62
N MET A 86 -3.39 8.53 -10.38
CA MET A 86 -4.60 7.90 -10.88
C MET A 86 -4.64 7.89 -12.41
N LYS A 87 -4.16 8.92 -13.09
CA LYS A 87 -3.99 8.92 -14.55
C LYS A 87 -3.15 7.73 -15.04
N ARG A 88 -2.22 7.23 -14.20
CA ARG A 88 -1.34 6.08 -14.48
C ARG A 88 -1.77 4.78 -13.80
N ARG A 89 -3.05 4.64 -13.43
CA ARG A 89 -3.68 3.46 -12.78
C ARG A 89 -3.27 3.22 -11.32
N GLY A 90 -2.66 4.20 -10.65
CA GLY A 90 -2.31 4.13 -9.23
C GLY A 90 -3.48 4.46 -8.31
N GLY A 91 -3.72 3.63 -7.29
CA GLY A 91 -4.46 4.02 -6.10
C GLY A 91 -3.59 4.82 -5.13
N VAL A 92 -4.17 5.67 -4.28
CA VAL A 92 -3.40 6.61 -3.45
C VAL A 92 -3.83 6.55 -1.99
N GLY A 93 -2.88 6.56 -1.07
CA GLY A 93 -3.11 6.74 0.36
C GLY A 93 -2.59 8.07 0.86
N HIS A 94 -3.37 8.71 1.72
CA HIS A 94 -3.01 9.96 2.41
C HIS A 94 -3.16 9.82 3.92
N ASP A 95 -2.36 10.60 4.64
CA ASP A 95 -2.59 10.90 6.05
C ASP A 95 -2.92 12.38 6.22
N LEU A 96 -4.05 12.66 6.84
CA LEU A 96 -4.55 14.03 7.04
C LEU A 96 -4.16 14.61 8.40
N SER A 97 -3.45 13.85 9.24
CA SER A 97 -3.08 14.25 10.62
C SER A 97 -2.20 15.50 10.71
N HIS A 98 -1.62 15.92 9.58
CA HIS A 98 -0.79 17.11 9.46
C HIS A 98 -1.58 18.41 9.20
N ILE A 99 -2.88 18.34 8.95
CA ILE A 99 -3.74 19.50 8.69
C ILE A 99 -4.33 19.98 10.02
N ARG A 100 -4.28 21.29 10.28
CA ARG A 100 -4.76 21.84 11.56
C ARG A 100 -6.26 21.58 11.80
N PRO A 101 -6.67 21.38 13.06
CA PRO A 101 -8.07 21.12 13.39
C PRO A 101 -8.96 22.34 13.12
N LYS A 102 -10.25 22.07 12.97
CA LYS A 102 -11.30 23.07 12.81
C LYS A 102 -11.25 24.12 13.92
N GLY A 103 -11.48 25.38 13.57
CA GLY A 103 -11.42 26.50 14.51
C GLY A 103 -10.01 27.01 14.80
N SER A 104 -8.94 26.33 14.36
CA SER A 104 -7.56 26.83 14.51
C SER A 104 -7.39 28.20 13.85
N PRO A 105 -6.70 29.16 14.49
CA PRO A 105 -6.52 30.48 13.91
C PRO A 105 -5.69 30.45 12.63
N VAL A 106 -6.10 31.23 11.63
CA VAL A 106 -5.40 31.44 10.36
C VAL A 106 -5.31 32.93 10.06
N LYS A 107 -4.30 33.33 9.28
CA LYS A 107 -4.05 34.74 8.93
C LYS A 107 -4.69 35.16 7.59
N ASN A 108 -5.61 34.35 7.06
CA ASN A 108 -6.34 34.65 5.84
C ASN A 108 -7.74 35.21 6.16
N SER A 109 -8.55 35.47 5.13
CA SER A 109 -9.89 36.04 5.26
C SER A 109 -10.87 35.20 6.10
N ALA A 110 -10.64 33.90 6.26
CA ALA A 110 -11.52 33.01 7.01
C ALA A 110 -11.35 33.13 8.53
N LEU A 111 -10.23 33.71 9.00
CA LEU A 111 -9.82 33.84 10.42
C LEU A 111 -9.62 32.50 11.18
N THR A 112 -10.36 31.45 10.83
CA THR A 112 -10.26 30.10 11.38
C THR A 112 -10.23 29.02 10.31
N SER A 113 -9.59 27.88 10.61
CA SER A 113 -9.58 26.67 9.78
C SER A 113 -10.94 25.98 9.73
N THR A 114 -11.25 25.36 8.59
CA THR A 114 -12.44 24.51 8.42
C THR A 114 -12.21 23.05 8.83
N GLY A 115 -10.98 22.68 9.19
CA GLY A 115 -10.62 21.31 9.60
C GLY A 115 -10.50 20.34 8.43
N LEU A 116 -10.54 19.04 8.74
CA LEU A 116 -10.24 17.97 7.78
C LEU A 116 -11.32 17.72 6.73
N VAL A 117 -12.59 17.69 7.14
CA VAL A 117 -13.71 17.15 6.33
C VAL A 117 -13.84 17.80 4.93
N PRO A 118 -13.74 19.13 4.75
CA PRO A 118 -13.83 19.73 3.41
C PRO A 118 -12.73 19.24 2.46
N PHE A 119 -11.53 18.94 2.97
CA PHE A 119 -10.44 18.41 2.15
C PHE A 119 -10.64 16.92 1.82
N MET A 120 -11.29 16.16 2.71
CA MET A 120 -11.71 14.78 2.40
C MET A 120 -12.68 14.74 1.21
N GLU A 121 -13.68 15.63 1.20
CA GLU A 121 -14.62 15.77 0.09
C GLU A 121 -13.89 16.12 -1.22
N ARG A 122 -12.92 17.04 -1.16
CA ARG A 122 -12.08 17.40 -2.31
C ARG A 122 -11.35 16.19 -2.87
N TYR A 123 -10.52 15.51 -2.07
CA TYR A 123 -9.74 14.36 -2.53
C TYR A 123 -10.63 13.23 -3.07
N SER A 124 -11.78 13.00 -2.42
CA SER A 124 -12.80 12.06 -2.89
C SER A 124 -13.36 12.45 -4.27
N ASN A 125 -13.66 13.72 -4.50
CA ASN A 125 -14.17 14.20 -5.79
C ASN A 125 -13.12 14.06 -6.90
N SER A 126 -11.89 14.51 -6.67
CA SER A 126 -10.77 14.35 -7.61
C SER A 126 -10.56 12.87 -8.00
N THR A 127 -10.73 11.95 -7.03
CA THR A 127 -10.64 10.50 -7.29
C THR A 127 -11.68 10.00 -8.29
N ARG A 128 -12.88 10.58 -8.28
CA ARG A 128 -13.99 10.20 -9.16
C ARG A 128 -13.91 10.85 -10.55
N GLU A 129 -13.19 11.96 -10.68
CA GLU A 129 -13.01 12.67 -11.94
C GLU A 129 -12.07 11.93 -12.90
N VAL A 130 -11.10 11.18 -12.38
CA VAL A 130 -10.12 10.46 -13.20
C VAL A 130 -10.69 9.13 -13.71
N ALA A 131 -10.91 9.05 -15.03
CA ALA A 131 -11.31 7.82 -15.71
C ALA A 131 -10.09 6.94 -16.07
N GLN A 132 -10.17 5.64 -15.78
CA GLN A 132 -9.12 4.66 -16.13
C GLN A 132 -9.68 3.50 -16.97
N ASP A 133 -10.44 3.81 -18.03
CA ASP A 133 -11.02 2.84 -18.98
C ASP A 133 -11.75 1.66 -18.28
N GLY A 134 -12.83 1.98 -17.58
CA GLY A 134 -13.62 1.02 -16.80
C GLY A 134 -13.15 0.79 -15.36
N ARG A 135 -11.93 1.22 -14.99
CA ARG A 135 -11.44 1.26 -13.60
C ARG A 135 -11.69 2.65 -12.98
N ARG A 136 -12.09 2.68 -11.70
CA ARG A 136 -12.20 3.91 -10.90
C ARG A 136 -10.92 4.11 -10.09
N GLY A 137 -10.57 5.36 -9.83
CA GLY A 137 -9.55 5.70 -8.84
C GLY A 137 -9.91 5.11 -7.47
N ALA A 138 -8.90 4.78 -6.68
CA ALA A 138 -9.04 4.26 -5.32
C ALA A 138 -8.21 5.11 -4.37
N LEU A 139 -8.79 5.48 -3.24
CA LEU A 139 -8.19 6.40 -2.27
C LEU A 139 -8.31 5.86 -0.85
N MET A 140 -7.24 5.92 -0.06
CA MET A 140 -7.27 5.79 1.41
C MET A 140 -7.05 7.18 2.01
N LEU A 141 -7.92 7.59 2.93
CA LEU A 141 -7.67 8.71 3.82
C LEU A 141 -7.53 8.19 5.24
N SER A 142 -6.43 8.53 5.91
CA SER A 142 -6.24 8.19 7.32
C SER A 142 -6.07 9.43 8.20
N VAL A 143 -6.39 9.28 9.48
CA VAL A 143 -6.12 10.27 10.52
C VAL A 143 -5.72 9.58 11.83
N SER A 144 -4.81 10.17 12.58
CA SER A 144 -4.47 9.74 13.94
C SER A 144 -5.62 9.98 14.90
N ILE A 145 -5.88 9.01 15.78
CA ILE A 145 -6.83 9.15 16.89
C ILE A 145 -6.45 10.29 17.85
N LYS A 146 -5.16 10.66 17.90
CA LYS A 146 -4.63 11.84 18.61
C LYS A 146 -5.19 13.15 18.05
N HIS A 147 -5.63 13.18 16.79
CA HIS A 147 -6.02 14.41 16.13
C HIS A 147 -7.36 14.95 16.68
N PRO A 148 -7.48 16.26 17.00
CA PRO A 148 -8.72 16.82 17.55
C PRO A 148 -9.96 16.71 16.65
N ASP A 149 -9.77 16.69 15.33
CA ASP A 149 -10.85 16.46 14.35
C ASP A 149 -11.10 14.96 14.07
N ALA A 150 -10.46 14.02 14.78
CA ALA A 150 -10.67 12.59 14.53
C ALA A 150 -12.14 12.19 14.67
N GLU A 151 -12.88 12.82 15.58
CA GLU A 151 -14.30 12.59 15.77
C GLU A 151 -15.15 13.04 14.56
N ASP A 152 -14.92 14.25 14.04
CA ASP A 152 -15.57 14.76 12.83
C ASP A 152 -15.20 13.90 11.60
N PHE A 153 -13.96 13.39 11.55
CA PHE A 153 -13.51 12.46 10.52
C PHE A 153 -14.26 11.12 10.56
N ILE A 154 -14.49 10.56 11.76
CA ILE A 154 -15.25 9.31 11.96
C ILE A 154 -16.70 9.45 11.45
N ASP A 155 -17.28 10.64 11.56
CA ASP A 155 -18.64 10.93 11.08
C ASP A 155 -18.73 11.25 9.58
N ALA A 156 -17.59 11.49 8.91
CA ALA A 156 -17.56 12.03 7.55
C ALA A 156 -18.28 11.19 6.48
N LYS A 157 -18.45 9.88 6.74
CA LYS A 157 -19.17 8.95 5.85
C LYS A 157 -20.60 8.61 6.27
N LEU A 158 -21.09 9.14 7.40
CA LEU A 158 -22.49 8.97 7.79
C LEU A 158 -23.44 9.73 6.86
N GLU A 159 -23.00 10.87 6.33
CA GLU A 159 -23.72 11.63 5.32
C GLU A 159 -23.49 11.03 3.93
N GLN A 160 -24.54 10.43 3.36
CA GLN A 160 -24.48 9.86 2.02
C GLN A 160 -24.12 10.93 0.98
N GLY A 161 -23.18 10.63 0.10
CA GLY A 161 -22.87 11.44 -1.09
C GLY A 161 -21.68 12.39 -0.97
N LYS A 162 -21.11 12.62 0.23
CA LYS A 162 -19.97 13.53 0.44
C LYS A 162 -18.61 12.87 0.13
N VAL A 163 -18.23 11.86 0.91
CA VAL A 163 -16.97 11.12 0.74
C VAL A 163 -17.27 9.76 0.12
N THR A 164 -17.29 9.70 -1.21
CA THR A 164 -17.73 8.52 -1.98
C THR A 164 -16.60 7.85 -2.78
N GLY A 165 -15.48 8.54 -2.98
CA GLY A 165 -14.31 8.05 -3.72
C GLY A 165 -13.17 7.52 -2.86
N ALA A 166 -13.31 7.51 -1.54
CA ALA A 166 -12.24 7.14 -0.60
C ALA A 166 -12.71 6.11 0.41
N ASN A 167 -11.84 5.18 0.81
CA ASN A 167 -11.90 4.48 2.08
C ASN A 167 -11.36 5.40 3.19
N ILE A 168 -11.86 5.26 4.42
CA ILE A 168 -11.37 6.06 5.54
C ILE A 168 -10.92 5.15 6.69
N SER A 169 -9.82 5.47 7.35
CA SER A 169 -9.38 4.67 8.50
C SER A 169 -8.75 5.53 9.59
N VAL A 170 -9.00 5.14 10.84
CA VAL A 170 -8.39 5.81 11.98
C VAL A 170 -7.14 5.05 12.41
N LYS A 171 -6.04 5.77 12.55
CA LYS A 171 -4.77 5.28 13.09
C LYS A 171 -4.87 5.30 14.62
N ILE A 172 -5.07 4.12 15.18
CA ILE A 172 -5.25 3.88 16.62
C ILE A 172 -3.89 3.59 17.25
N ASP A 173 -3.57 4.29 18.34
CA ASP A 173 -2.41 3.99 19.18
C ASP A 173 -2.78 3.08 20.36
N ASP A 174 -1.78 2.45 20.97
CA ASP A 174 -1.97 1.50 22.07
C ASP A 174 -2.55 2.20 23.31
N ASP A 175 -2.17 3.47 23.54
CA ASP A 175 -2.65 4.30 24.65
C ASP A 175 -4.15 4.57 24.57
N PHE A 176 -4.69 4.84 23.37
CA PHE A 176 -6.13 5.00 23.16
C PHE A 176 -6.88 3.70 23.47
N MET A 177 -6.39 2.55 22.99
CA MET A 177 -7.06 1.27 23.25
C MET A 177 -7.06 0.91 24.74
N LYS A 178 -5.97 1.23 25.45
CA LYS A 178 -5.91 1.09 26.89
C LYS A 178 -6.89 2.04 27.59
N ALA A 179 -6.95 3.30 27.18
CA ALA A 179 -7.90 4.26 27.75
C ALA A 179 -9.36 3.84 27.52
N ALA A 180 -9.70 3.36 26.31
CA ALA A 180 -11.04 2.93 25.96
C ALA A 180 -11.48 1.67 26.73
N SER A 181 -10.60 0.68 26.88
CA SER A 181 -10.89 -0.55 27.62
C SER A 181 -10.98 -0.36 29.14
N GLU A 182 -10.21 0.59 29.69
CA GLU A 182 -10.20 0.90 31.13
C GLU A 182 -11.20 2.01 31.53
N GLY A 183 -11.95 2.57 30.57
CA GLY A 183 -12.90 3.67 30.83
C GLY A 183 -12.22 4.97 31.28
N LYS A 184 -10.99 5.23 30.80
CA LYS A 184 -10.18 6.40 31.15
C LYS A 184 -10.29 7.50 30.09
N PRO A 185 -10.06 8.77 30.49
CA PRO A 185 -9.96 9.86 29.53
C PRO A 185 -8.73 9.70 28.63
N TYR A 186 -8.82 10.23 27.41
CA TYR A 186 -7.72 10.30 26.45
C TYR A 186 -7.52 11.73 25.96
N VAL A 187 -6.28 12.14 25.73
CA VAL A 187 -5.93 13.50 25.31
C VAL A 187 -5.62 13.51 23.83
N GLN A 188 -6.48 14.19 23.06
CA GLN A 188 -6.20 14.56 21.68
C GLN A 188 -5.38 15.85 21.65
N LYS A 189 -4.41 15.93 20.75
CA LYS A 189 -3.50 17.07 20.64
C LYS A 189 -3.12 17.38 19.20
N TYR A 190 -2.76 18.64 18.94
CA TYR A 190 -2.23 19.08 17.65
C TYR A 190 -1.08 20.09 17.82
N PRO A 191 0.05 19.96 17.08
CA PRO A 191 0.42 18.82 16.22
C PRO A 191 0.50 17.50 16.99
N ILE A 192 0.16 16.39 16.34
CA ILE A 192 -0.10 15.09 16.99
C ILE A 192 1.13 14.49 17.71
N ASP A 193 2.34 14.84 17.26
CA ASP A 193 3.61 14.35 17.81
C ASP A 193 4.39 15.44 18.56
N SER A 194 3.75 16.58 18.89
CA SER A 194 4.41 17.66 19.61
C SER A 194 4.40 17.43 21.13
N ASP A 195 5.53 17.69 21.78
CA ASP A 195 5.64 17.78 23.25
C ASP A 195 5.04 19.09 23.80
N THR A 196 4.89 20.09 22.94
CA THR A 196 4.27 21.39 23.27
C THR A 196 3.14 21.68 22.28
N PRO A 197 2.02 20.93 22.35
CA PRO A 197 0.95 21.07 21.39
C PRO A 197 0.29 22.45 21.48
N LYS A 198 -0.18 22.94 20.34
CA LYS A 198 -0.89 24.22 20.23
C LYS A 198 -2.36 24.10 20.63
N TYR A 199 -2.89 22.88 20.58
CA TYR A 199 -4.27 22.56 20.92
C TYR A 199 -4.30 21.22 21.64
N GLU A 200 -5.12 21.12 22.67
CA GLU A 200 -5.42 19.88 23.39
C GLU A 200 -6.91 19.80 23.72
N LYS A 201 -7.47 18.59 23.68
CA LYS A 201 -8.84 18.27 24.09
C LYS A 201 -8.82 16.93 24.81
N THR A 202 -9.38 16.88 26.01
CA THR A 202 -9.64 15.62 26.71
C THR A 202 -10.99 15.06 26.26
N ILE A 203 -11.03 13.77 25.94
CA ILE A 203 -12.23 13.04 25.51
C ILE A 203 -12.47 11.80 26.37
N ASN A 204 -13.68 11.25 26.30
CA ASN A 204 -13.97 9.91 26.78
C ASN A 204 -13.56 8.90 25.68
N ALA A 205 -12.52 8.10 25.93
CA ALA A 205 -12.00 7.15 24.95
C ALA A 205 -12.99 6.02 24.64
N GLN A 206 -13.76 5.58 25.65
CA GLN A 206 -14.75 4.52 25.48
C GLN A 206 -15.90 4.99 24.57
N GLU A 207 -16.42 6.20 24.78
CA GLU A 207 -17.46 6.77 23.92
C GLU A 207 -16.99 6.92 22.47
N LEU A 208 -15.74 7.38 22.26
CA LEU A 208 -15.20 7.49 20.90
C LEU A 208 -15.00 6.11 20.24
N TRP A 209 -14.58 5.10 21.00
CA TRP A 209 -14.47 3.73 20.50
C TRP A 209 -15.84 3.14 20.12
N GLU A 210 -16.85 3.31 20.99
CA GLU A 210 -18.23 2.91 20.70
C GLU A 210 -18.79 3.61 19.45
N LYS A 211 -18.43 4.87 19.24
CA LYS A 211 -18.77 5.64 18.03
C LYS A 211 -18.10 5.06 16.78
N ILE A 212 -16.82 4.70 16.83
CA ILE A 212 -16.12 4.00 15.73
C ILE A 212 -16.84 2.70 15.37
N VAL A 213 -17.16 1.87 16.37
CA VAL A 213 -17.86 0.60 16.18
C VAL A 213 -19.26 0.82 15.57
N HIS A 214 -20.01 1.80 16.07
CA HIS A 214 -21.34 2.13 15.57
C HIS A 214 -21.30 2.59 14.10
N ASN A 215 -20.37 3.48 13.76
CA ASN A 215 -20.22 3.97 12.39
C ASN A 215 -19.78 2.84 11.46
N ALA A 216 -18.82 2.01 11.86
CA ALA A 216 -18.40 0.84 11.09
C ALA A 216 -19.56 -0.15 10.86
N TRP A 217 -20.41 -0.39 11.86
CA TRP A 217 -21.63 -1.18 11.69
C TRP A 217 -22.62 -0.55 10.70
N ARG A 218 -22.75 0.78 10.72
CA ARG A 218 -23.74 1.52 9.92
C ARG A 218 -23.33 1.74 8.46
N SER A 219 -22.05 1.94 8.19
CA SER A 219 -21.53 2.36 6.87
C SER A 219 -20.32 1.56 6.37
N ALA A 220 -19.91 0.50 7.09
CA ALA A 220 -18.67 -0.26 6.88
C ALA A 220 -17.38 0.55 7.09
N GLU A 221 -17.49 1.75 7.66
CA GLU A 221 -16.40 2.73 7.79
C GLU A 221 -16.55 3.54 9.10
N PRO A 222 -15.46 4.02 9.71
CA PRO A 222 -14.08 3.87 9.26
C PRO A 222 -13.48 2.50 9.58
N GLY A 223 -12.50 2.10 8.79
CA GLY A 223 -11.56 1.06 9.17
C GLY A 223 -10.65 1.48 10.33
N VAL A 224 -9.91 0.52 10.88
CA VAL A 224 -8.95 0.72 11.95
C VAL A 224 -7.56 0.29 11.50
N LEU A 225 -6.57 1.14 11.74
CA LEU A 225 -5.16 0.83 11.57
C LEU A 225 -4.49 0.89 12.94
N PHE A 226 -4.09 -0.24 13.50
CA PHE A 226 -3.35 -0.28 14.77
C PHE A 226 -1.92 0.20 14.55
N TRP A 227 -1.73 1.51 14.70
CA TRP A 227 -0.58 2.22 14.15
C TRP A 227 0.71 1.87 14.88
N ASP A 228 0.69 1.76 16.20
CA ASP A 228 1.88 1.40 16.97
C ASP A 228 2.36 -0.03 16.63
N THR A 229 1.42 -0.94 16.34
CA THR A 229 1.75 -2.28 15.84
C THR A 229 2.30 -2.22 14.43
N ILE A 230 1.66 -1.47 13.52
CA ILE A 230 2.15 -1.29 12.14
C ILE A 230 3.59 -0.77 12.14
N ILE A 231 3.90 0.28 12.91
CA ILE A 231 5.25 0.86 12.97
C ILE A 231 6.25 -0.11 13.59
N ARG A 232 5.87 -0.83 14.66
CA ARG A 232 6.76 -1.78 15.33
C ARG A 232 7.13 -2.98 14.45
N GLU A 233 6.20 -3.48 13.64
CA GLU A 233 6.40 -4.65 12.78
C GLU A 233 6.84 -4.28 11.34
N SER A 234 6.91 -2.99 11.02
CA SER A 234 7.33 -2.49 9.71
C SER A 234 8.85 -2.36 9.64
N VAL A 235 9.51 -3.33 8.99
CA VAL A 235 10.95 -3.29 8.70
C VAL A 235 11.43 -1.94 8.12
N PRO A 236 10.74 -1.30 7.15
CA PRO A 236 11.16 0.00 6.60
C PRO A 236 11.31 1.13 7.63
N ASP A 237 10.59 1.08 8.75
CA ASP A 237 10.65 2.14 9.76
C ASP A 237 11.98 2.17 10.52
N CYS A 238 12.81 1.11 10.42
CA CYS A 238 14.22 1.17 10.86
C CYS A 238 15.11 2.08 9.97
N TYR A 239 14.58 2.52 8.82
CA TYR A 239 15.17 3.49 7.89
C TYR A 239 14.41 4.83 7.88
N ALA A 240 13.64 5.15 8.93
CA ALA A 240 12.82 6.36 9.00
C ALA A 240 13.60 7.66 8.76
N ASP A 241 14.83 7.76 9.28
CA ASP A 241 15.76 8.88 9.09
C ASP A 241 16.25 9.04 7.64
N LEU A 242 16.14 7.98 6.82
CA LEU A 242 16.40 8.00 5.37
C LEU A 242 15.12 8.29 4.56
N GLY A 243 14.04 8.69 5.23
CA GLY A 243 12.76 9.04 4.61
C GLY A 243 11.91 7.82 4.24
N PHE A 244 12.09 6.70 4.93
CA PHE A 244 11.24 5.49 4.80
C PHE A 244 10.22 5.34 5.93
N GLN A 245 10.00 6.41 6.70
CA GLN A 245 8.98 6.43 7.74
C GLN A 245 7.59 6.21 7.14
N THR A 246 6.89 5.21 7.66
CA THR A 246 5.51 4.91 7.28
C THR A 246 4.59 6.04 7.73
N VAL A 247 3.74 6.55 6.83
CA VAL A 247 2.81 7.67 7.14
C VAL A 247 1.34 7.31 6.95
N SER A 248 1.06 6.41 6.01
CA SER A 248 -0.28 5.90 5.69
C SER A 248 -0.19 4.49 5.10
N THR A 249 -1.31 3.97 4.63
CA THR A 249 -1.40 2.72 3.86
C THR A 249 -1.95 3.00 2.47
N ASN A 250 -1.83 2.04 1.57
CA ASN A 250 -2.52 2.08 0.28
C ASN A 250 -4.06 1.91 0.45
N PRO A 251 -4.88 2.10 -0.61
CA PRO A 251 -6.35 2.04 -0.55
C PRO A 251 -6.96 0.83 0.17
N CYS A 252 -6.32 -0.33 0.12
CA CYS A 252 -6.81 -1.58 0.69
C CYS A 252 -6.20 -1.92 2.07
N GLY A 253 -5.27 -1.10 2.57
CA GLY A 253 -4.71 -1.19 3.92
C GLY A 253 -3.60 -2.23 4.11
N GLU A 254 -3.29 -3.04 3.11
CA GLU A 254 -2.40 -4.19 3.19
C GLU A 254 -0.90 -3.84 3.16
N ILE A 255 -0.53 -2.66 2.64
CA ILE A 255 0.86 -2.19 2.67
C ILE A 255 0.94 -0.82 3.37
N PRO A 256 1.60 -0.75 4.54
CA PRO A 256 2.10 0.49 5.12
C PRO A 256 3.25 1.06 4.28
N LEU A 257 3.15 2.33 3.90
CA LEU A 257 4.08 2.97 2.98
C LEU A 257 4.54 4.34 3.49
N CYS A 258 5.79 4.66 3.17
CA CYS A 258 6.32 6.01 3.29
C CYS A 258 5.94 6.88 2.09
N PRO A 259 6.11 8.21 2.15
CA PRO A 259 5.83 9.09 1.02
C PRO A 259 6.60 8.70 -0.24
N TYR A 260 5.90 8.66 -1.37
CA TYR A 260 6.36 8.32 -2.72
C TYR A 260 6.83 6.86 -2.90
N ASP A 261 6.62 6.01 -1.92
CA ASP A 261 6.78 4.57 -2.08
C ASP A 261 5.52 3.95 -2.70
N SER A 262 5.67 2.74 -3.21
CA SER A 262 4.73 2.13 -4.15
C SER A 262 4.55 0.64 -3.90
N CYS A 263 3.31 0.22 -4.11
CA CYS A 263 2.83 -1.14 -3.89
C CYS A 263 2.85 -1.91 -5.22
N ARG A 264 3.81 -2.83 -5.34
CA ARG A 264 3.87 -3.83 -6.41
C ARG A 264 3.47 -5.15 -5.79
N LEU A 265 2.52 -5.84 -6.41
CA LEU A 265 1.90 -7.02 -5.83
C LEU A 265 1.79 -8.16 -6.83
N LEU A 266 1.91 -9.36 -6.29
CA LEU A 266 1.68 -10.63 -6.95
C LEU A 266 1.12 -11.60 -5.93
N ALA A 267 0.20 -12.47 -6.34
CA ALA A 267 -0.39 -13.48 -5.49
C ALA A 267 -0.02 -14.89 -5.95
N ILE A 268 0.16 -15.77 -4.98
CA ILE A 268 0.36 -17.21 -5.21
C ILE A 268 -0.96 -17.93 -4.93
N ASN A 269 -1.44 -18.72 -5.87
CA ASN A 269 -2.71 -19.44 -5.76
C ASN A 269 -2.56 -20.71 -4.92
N LEU A 270 -3.02 -20.67 -3.67
CA LEU A 270 -2.83 -21.75 -2.71
C LEU A 270 -3.55 -23.05 -3.10
N TYR A 271 -4.71 -22.97 -3.76
CA TYR A 271 -5.46 -24.15 -4.19
C TYR A 271 -4.64 -25.05 -5.13
N SER A 272 -3.77 -24.46 -5.95
CA SER A 272 -2.96 -25.19 -6.92
C SER A 272 -1.88 -26.11 -6.34
N TYR A 273 -1.65 -26.02 -5.03
CA TYR A 273 -0.73 -26.89 -4.30
C TYR A 273 -1.46 -27.98 -3.51
N VAL A 274 -2.79 -28.05 -3.59
CA VAL A 274 -3.57 -29.15 -3.00
C VAL A 274 -3.57 -30.35 -3.95
N MET A 275 -2.96 -31.44 -3.49
CA MET A 275 -2.94 -32.72 -4.15
C MET A 275 -4.16 -33.54 -3.74
N ASN A 276 -4.80 -34.23 -4.70
CA ASN A 276 -6.03 -35.00 -4.47
C ASN A 276 -7.18 -34.19 -3.82
N PRO A 277 -7.54 -33.01 -4.35
CA PRO A 277 -8.53 -32.13 -3.73
C PRO A 277 -9.88 -32.84 -3.52
N PHE A 278 -10.51 -32.56 -2.38
CA PHE A 278 -11.80 -33.12 -1.93
C PHE A 278 -11.80 -34.64 -1.68
N LYS A 279 -10.62 -35.27 -1.51
CA LYS A 279 -10.49 -36.69 -1.15
C LYS A 279 -9.92 -36.83 0.27
N GLU A 280 -10.13 -38.00 0.89
CA GLU A 280 -9.59 -38.31 2.22
C GLU A 280 -8.05 -38.26 2.29
N ASN A 281 -7.37 -38.48 1.15
CA ASN A 281 -5.91 -38.40 1.05
C ASN A 281 -5.43 -37.07 0.46
N ALA A 282 -6.22 -36.00 0.59
CA ALA A 282 -5.81 -34.65 0.18
C ALA A 282 -4.65 -34.16 1.04
N TYR A 283 -3.65 -33.54 0.42
CA TYR A 283 -2.53 -32.92 1.13
C TYR A 283 -2.01 -31.71 0.37
N PHE A 284 -1.32 -30.81 1.06
CA PHE A 284 -0.70 -29.63 0.46
C PHE A 284 0.78 -29.87 0.20
N ASP A 285 1.23 -29.59 -1.02
CA ASP A 285 2.62 -29.70 -1.43
C ASP A 285 3.43 -28.48 -1.00
N PHE A 286 3.94 -28.53 0.24
CA PHE A 286 4.76 -27.46 0.81
C PHE A 286 6.11 -27.30 0.11
N GLU A 287 6.67 -28.37 -0.48
CA GLU A 287 7.96 -28.30 -1.16
C GLU A 287 7.83 -27.49 -2.47
N LEU A 288 6.85 -27.84 -3.29
CA LEU A 288 6.56 -27.11 -4.52
C LEU A 288 6.14 -25.67 -4.22
N PHE A 289 5.29 -25.46 -3.20
CA PHE A 289 4.89 -24.13 -2.76
C PHE A 289 6.10 -23.28 -2.37
N GLY A 290 6.99 -23.81 -1.53
CA GLY A 290 8.22 -23.13 -1.13
C GLY A 290 9.09 -22.70 -2.31
N LYS A 291 9.27 -23.59 -3.30
CA LYS A 291 10.00 -23.28 -4.53
C LYS A 291 9.35 -22.13 -5.29
N HIS A 292 8.03 -22.15 -5.46
CA HIS A 292 7.32 -21.11 -6.19
C HIS A 292 7.25 -19.77 -5.43
N VAL A 293 7.25 -19.77 -4.09
CA VAL A 293 7.41 -18.54 -3.30
C VAL A 293 8.75 -17.86 -3.60
N ARG A 294 9.84 -18.63 -3.69
CA ARG A 294 11.16 -18.06 -4.05
C ARG A 294 11.14 -17.45 -5.45
N LEU A 295 10.58 -18.18 -6.42
CA LEU A 295 10.45 -17.69 -7.80
C LEU A 295 9.54 -16.45 -7.88
N ALA A 296 8.45 -16.42 -7.10
CA ALA A 296 7.57 -15.26 -6.99
C ALA A 296 8.32 -14.03 -6.46
N GLN A 297 9.13 -14.19 -5.41
CA GLN A 297 9.95 -13.11 -4.88
C GLN A 297 10.98 -12.61 -5.91
N ARG A 298 11.58 -13.53 -6.69
CA ARG A 298 12.50 -13.18 -7.77
C ARG A 298 11.83 -12.37 -8.88
N ILE A 299 10.68 -12.83 -9.37
CA ILE A 299 9.86 -12.12 -10.34
C ILE A 299 9.48 -10.73 -9.81
N MET A 300 9.17 -10.61 -8.52
CA MET A 300 8.84 -9.33 -7.91
C MET A 300 10.01 -8.33 -7.92
N ASP A 301 11.25 -8.81 -7.75
CA ASP A 301 12.44 -7.98 -7.91
C ASP A 301 12.64 -7.56 -9.38
N ASP A 302 12.39 -8.44 -10.35
CA ASP A 302 12.45 -8.08 -11.77
C ASP A 302 11.38 -7.04 -12.16
N ILE A 303 10.20 -7.09 -11.53
CA ILE A 303 9.13 -6.11 -11.74
C ILE A 303 9.55 -4.72 -11.27
N ILE A 304 10.48 -4.58 -10.32
CA ILE A 304 11.01 -3.28 -9.91
C ILE A 304 11.82 -2.65 -11.04
N ASP A 305 12.64 -3.43 -11.72
CA ASP A 305 13.41 -2.98 -12.87
C ASP A 305 12.50 -2.60 -14.05
N LEU A 306 11.48 -3.43 -14.34
CA LEU A 306 10.45 -3.09 -15.33
C LEU A 306 9.71 -1.82 -14.97
N GLU A 307 9.43 -1.60 -13.68
CA GLU A 307 8.79 -0.38 -13.22
C GLU A 307 9.69 0.83 -13.38
N SER A 308 10.99 0.71 -13.12
CA SER A 308 11.94 1.80 -13.41
C SER A 308 11.91 2.18 -14.89
N GLU A 309 11.91 1.20 -15.80
CA GLU A 309 11.79 1.46 -17.25
C GLU A 309 10.43 2.12 -17.61
N LYS A 310 9.36 1.78 -16.89
CA LYS A 310 8.03 2.40 -17.08
C LYS A 310 7.97 3.82 -16.54
N ILE A 311 8.63 4.11 -15.42
CA ILE A 311 8.77 5.47 -14.90
C ILE A 311 9.58 6.34 -15.86
N ASP A 312 10.65 5.82 -16.45
CA ASP A 312 11.42 6.53 -17.47
C ASP A 312 10.53 6.87 -18.69
N LYS A 313 9.72 5.92 -19.17
CA LYS A 313 8.71 6.17 -20.22
C LYS A 313 7.67 7.22 -19.82
N ILE A 314 7.27 7.28 -18.55
CA ILE A 314 6.35 8.30 -18.02
C ILE A 314 7.02 9.68 -18.05
N LEU A 315 8.27 9.78 -17.60
CA LEU A 315 9.05 11.03 -17.61
C LEU A 315 9.26 11.54 -19.04
N ASP A 316 9.60 10.66 -19.98
CA ASP A 316 9.71 11.01 -21.41
C ASP A 316 8.38 11.51 -21.97
N LYS A 317 7.27 10.83 -21.63
CA LYS A 317 5.94 11.24 -22.03
C LYS A 317 5.61 12.65 -21.51
N ILE A 318 5.90 12.93 -20.24
CA ILE A 318 5.72 14.26 -19.64
C ILE A 318 6.59 15.28 -20.38
N ASN A 319 7.86 14.98 -20.63
CA ASN A 319 8.74 15.93 -21.32
C ASN A 319 8.24 16.28 -22.73
N SER A 320 7.65 15.32 -23.44
CA SER A 320 7.05 15.52 -24.76
C SER A 320 5.71 16.27 -24.77
N ASP A 321 5.08 16.46 -23.60
CA ASP A 321 3.80 17.16 -23.50
C ASP A 321 3.91 18.65 -23.87
N PRO A 322 2.92 19.21 -24.59
CA PRO A 322 2.96 20.57 -25.14
C PRO A 322 2.84 21.68 -24.09
N GLU A 323 2.41 21.35 -22.87
CA GLU A 323 2.28 22.29 -21.76
C GLU A 323 3.64 22.89 -21.33
N SER A 324 3.58 24.04 -20.65
CA SER A 324 4.77 24.72 -20.15
C SER A 324 5.46 23.94 -19.04
N GLU A 325 6.73 24.25 -18.80
CA GLU A 325 7.49 23.65 -17.69
C GLU A 325 6.86 23.90 -16.32
N GLU A 326 6.19 25.03 -16.14
CA GLU A 326 5.46 25.33 -14.91
C GLU A 326 4.37 24.29 -14.63
N VAL A 327 3.57 23.95 -15.64
CA VAL A 327 2.49 22.95 -15.55
C VAL A 327 3.06 21.54 -15.38
N LYS A 328 4.09 21.18 -16.17
CA LYS A 328 4.67 19.84 -16.16
C LYS A 328 5.49 19.53 -14.91
N SER A 329 6.03 20.55 -14.25
CA SER A 329 6.94 20.39 -13.11
C SER A 329 6.36 19.53 -11.99
N SER A 330 5.05 19.61 -11.73
CA SER A 330 4.41 18.85 -10.66
C SER A 330 4.46 17.35 -10.91
N GLU A 331 3.97 16.90 -12.06
CA GLU A 331 3.97 15.48 -12.44
C GLU A 331 5.41 14.97 -12.59
N ARG A 332 6.32 15.76 -13.17
CA ARG A 332 7.73 15.37 -13.31
C ARG A 332 8.39 15.12 -11.94
N ASN A 333 8.31 16.09 -11.04
CA ASN A 333 8.91 16.00 -9.71
C ASN A 333 8.30 14.82 -8.92
N LEU A 334 7.01 14.56 -9.08
CA LEU A 334 6.34 13.40 -8.49
C LEU A 334 6.99 12.08 -8.94
N TRP A 335 7.12 11.87 -10.25
CA TRP A 335 7.69 10.63 -10.78
C TRP A 335 9.19 10.50 -10.49
N GLU A 336 9.94 11.59 -10.41
CA GLU A 336 11.34 11.58 -9.95
C GLU A 336 11.45 11.12 -8.48
N LYS A 337 10.57 11.61 -7.60
CA LYS A 337 10.51 11.18 -6.19
C LYS A 337 10.16 9.68 -6.08
N ILE A 338 9.18 9.21 -6.85
CA ILE A 338 8.78 7.80 -6.91
C ILE A 338 9.91 6.92 -7.44
N ARG A 339 10.59 7.34 -8.52
CA ARG A 339 11.73 6.63 -9.10
C ARG A 339 12.83 6.43 -8.07
N ARG A 340 13.20 7.51 -7.37
CA ARG A 340 14.21 7.47 -6.32
C ARG A 340 13.82 6.50 -5.22
N LYS A 341 12.61 6.63 -4.65
CA LYS A 341 12.15 5.75 -3.56
C LYS A 341 12.06 4.28 -3.97
N THR A 342 11.63 4.02 -5.20
CA THR A 342 11.57 2.68 -5.79
C THR A 342 12.95 2.01 -5.86
N LEU A 343 13.96 2.74 -6.35
CA LEU A 343 15.31 2.20 -6.51
C LEU A 343 16.08 2.10 -5.19
N GLU A 344 15.88 3.07 -4.29
CA GLU A 344 16.51 3.08 -2.96
C GLU A 344 16.06 1.88 -2.11
N GLY A 345 14.75 1.62 -2.04
CA GLY A 345 14.17 0.64 -1.11
C GLY A 345 13.78 -0.71 -1.72
N ARG A 346 13.64 -0.81 -3.05
CA ARG A 346 13.25 -2.03 -3.79
C ARG A 346 12.11 -2.85 -3.14
N ARG A 347 11.07 -2.18 -2.64
CA ARG A 347 9.96 -2.84 -1.95
C ARG A 347 9.17 -3.76 -2.87
N THR A 348 8.85 -4.95 -2.36
CA THR A 348 8.02 -5.98 -3.00
C THR A 348 6.87 -6.41 -2.08
N GLY A 349 5.82 -6.99 -2.66
CA GLY A 349 4.75 -7.64 -1.90
C GLY A 349 4.28 -8.94 -2.56
N VAL A 350 4.77 -10.07 -2.04
CA VAL A 350 4.30 -11.41 -2.39
C VAL A 350 3.16 -11.79 -1.45
N GLY A 351 1.97 -11.94 -2.02
CA GLY A 351 0.77 -12.35 -1.31
C GLY A 351 0.30 -13.75 -1.70
N ILE A 352 -0.83 -14.14 -1.14
CA ILE A 352 -1.53 -15.40 -1.43
C ILE A 352 -2.95 -15.13 -1.90
N THR A 353 -3.57 -16.12 -2.52
CA THR A 353 -5.00 -16.15 -2.81
C THR A 353 -5.54 -17.57 -2.66
N ALA A 354 -6.86 -17.73 -2.71
CA ALA A 354 -7.55 -19.03 -2.66
C ALA A 354 -7.31 -19.82 -1.36
N GLU A 355 -7.12 -19.14 -0.22
CA GLU A 355 -6.95 -19.80 1.08
C GLU A 355 -8.20 -20.58 1.49
N GLY A 356 -9.39 -19.99 1.32
CA GLY A 356 -10.65 -20.67 1.58
C GLY A 356 -10.84 -21.90 0.69
N ASP A 357 -10.50 -21.80 -0.60
CA ASP A 357 -10.57 -22.92 -1.54
C ASP A 357 -9.58 -24.03 -1.19
N MET A 358 -8.36 -23.66 -0.80
CA MET A 358 -7.33 -24.59 -0.32
C MET A 358 -7.84 -25.37 0.91
N LEU A 359 -8.34 -24.67 1.93
CA LEU A 359 -8.86 -25.31 3.14
C LEU A 359 -10.05 -26.23 2.84
N ALA A 360 -10.99 -25.76 2.01
CA ALA A 360 -12.14 -26.57 1.59
C ALA A 360 -11.70 -27.84 0.82
N ALA A 361 -10.69 -27.72 -0.05
CA ALA A 361 -10.14 -28.84 -0.81
C ALA A 361 -9.39 -29.86 0.06
N LEU A 362 -8.83 -29.41 1.19
CA LEU A 362 -8.20 -30.27 2.19
C LEU A 362 -9.22 -30.89 3.17
N GLY A 363 -10.49 -30.52 3.10
CA GLY A 363 -11.51 -30.93 4.07
C GLY A 363 -11.41 -30.21 5.42
N VAL A 364 -10.66 -29.11 5.50
CA VAL A 364 -10.42 -28.32 6.71
C VAL A 364 -11.41 -27.16 6.78
N ARG A 365 -12.01 -26.93 7.95
CA ARG A 365 -12.98 -25.85 8.15
C ARG A 365 -12.28 -24.51 8.40
N TYR A 366 -12.63 -23.49 7.62
CA TYR A 366 -12.15 -22.11 7.84
C TYR A 366 -12.47 -21.61 9.26
N GLY A 367 -11.51 -20.99 9.93
CA GLY A 367 -11.64 -20.46 11.30
C GLY A 367 -11.67 -21.52 12.41
N SER A 368 -11.50 -22.81 12.07
CA SER A 368 -11.22 -23.84 13.08
C SER A 368 -9.77 -23.79 13.55
N GLU A 369 -9.46 -24.38 14.70
CA GLU A 369 -8.09 -24.49 15.22
C GLU A 369 -7.15 -25.11 14.18
N GLU A 370 -7.56 -26.23 13.57
CA GLU A 370 -6.82 -26.88 12.47
C GLU A 370 -6.62 -25.95 11.27
N GLY A 371 -7.65 -25.19 10.87
CA GLY A 371 -7.56 -24.23 9.78
C GLY A 371 -6.59 -23.08 10.07
N ASN A 372 -6.60 -22.58 11.31
CA ASN A 372 -5.71 -21.52 11.76
C ASN A 372 -4.25 -21.99 11.82
N ASP A 373 -4.00 -23.19 12.37
CA ASP A 373 -2.68 -23.80 12.40
C ASP A 373 -2.14 -24.05 10.98
N PHE A 374 -3.03 -24.45 10.06
CA PHE A 374 -2.66 -24.63 8.67
C PHE A 374 -2.30 -23.29 8.00
N SER A 375 -3.11 -22.25 8.22
CA SER A 375 -2.86 -20.89 7.74
C SER A 375 -1.51 -20.36 8.25
N GLU A 376 -1.21 -20.54 9.54
CA GLU A 376 0.07 -20.11 10.13
C GLU A 376 1.25 -20.79 9.43
N ARG A 377 1.16 -22.11 9.17
CA ARG A 377 2.20 -22.86 8.46
C ARG A 377 2.40 -22.35 7.03
N VAL A 378 1.32 -22.03 6.31
CA VAL A 378 1.40 -21.47 4.95
C VAL A 378 2.08 -20.10 4.98
N HIS A 379 1.66 -19.19 5.86
CA HIS A 379 2.24 -17.85 5.98
C HIS A 379 3.70 -17.88 6.43
N LYS A 380 4.05 -18.78 7.36
CA LYS A 380 5.45 -19.04 7.74
C LYS A 380 6.28 -19.49 6.54
N MET A 381 5.74 -20.36 5.68
CA MET A 381 6.43 -20.81 4.48
C MET A 381 6.60 -19.67 3.46
N VAL A 382 5.61 -18.78 3.31
CA VAL A 382 5.73 -17.56 2.49
C VAL A 382 6.87 -16.69 3.01
N ALA A 383 6.84 -16.31 4.29
CA ALA A 383 7.84 -15.43 4.89
C ALA A 383 9.25 -16.00 4.74
N LEU A 384 9.50 -17.23 5.19
CA LEU A 384 10.84 -17.82 5.18
C LEU A 384 11.41 -17.97 3.76
N ASN A 385 10.59 -18.33 2.76
CA ASN A 385 11.08 -18.51 1.40
C ASN A 385 11.23 -17.18 0.65
N ALA A 386 10.37 -16.19 0.91
CA ALA A 386 10.54 -14.84 0.36
C ALA A 386 11.82 -14.20 0.89
N TYR A 387 12.05 -14.20 2.21
CA TYR A 387 13.29 -13.68 2.80
C TYR A 387 14.52 -14.44 2.30
N ALA A 388 14.49 -15.76 2.28
CA ALA A 388 15.62 -16.54 1.79
C ALA A 388 15.91 -16.29 0.30
N SER A 389 14.88 -16.04 -0.52
CA SER A 389 15.07 -15.63 -1.92
C SER A 389 15.65 -14.22 -2.02
N SER A 390 15.20 -13.28 -1.19
CA SER A 390 15.74 -11.91 -1.13
C SER A 390 17.22 -11.92 -0.76
N VAL A 391 17.62 -12.72 0.23
CA VAL A 391 19.02 -12.88 0.64
C VAL A 391 19.86 -13.50 -0.49
N GLU A 392 19.33 -14.49 -1.21
CA GLU A 392 20.07 -15.08 -2.33
C GLU A 392 20.23 -14.09 -3.49
N MET A 393 19.16 -13.35 -3.83
CA MET A 393 19.26 -12.28 -4.83
C MET A 393 20.22 -11.18 -4.41
N ALA A 394 20.31 -10.82 -3.13
CA ALA A 394 21.28 -9.85 -2.67
C ALA A 394 22.73 -10.30 -2.93
N LYS A 395 23.02 -11.61 -2.89
CA LYS A 395 24.32 -12.17 -3.27
C LYS A 395 24.56 -12.12 -4.78
N GLU A 396 23.52 -12.41 -5.58
CA GLU A 396 23.63 -12.50 -7.04
C GLU A 396 23.59 -11.13 -7.73
N ARG A 397 22.80 -10.19 -7.20
CA ARG A 397 22.43 -8.91 -7.82
C ARG A 397 22.92 -7.70 -7.04
N GLY A 398 23.33 -7.89 -5.79
CA GLY A 398 23.60 -6.82 -4.82
C GLY A 398 22.38 -6.51 -3.96
N ALA A 399 22.63 -6.04 -2.74
CA ALA A 399 21.57 -5.54 -1.86
C ALA A 399 20.95 -4.23 -2.40
N PHE A 400 19.76 -3.89 -1.93
CA PHE A 400 19.15 -2.59 -2.23
C PHE A 400 19.98 -1.44 -1.63
N GLU A 401 19.89 -0.25 -2.22
CA GLU A 401 20.87 0.83 -2.04
C GLU A 401 21.09 1.24 -0.58
N ILE A 402 20.00 1.31 0.19
CA ILE A 402 20.05 1.79 1.58
C ILE A 402 20.19 0.67 2.62
N TYR A 403 20.35 -0.59 2.20
CA TYR A 403 20.44 -1.73 3.11
C TYR A 403 21.55 -1.56 4.15
N ASP A 404 21.22 -1.81 5.41
CA ASP A 404 22.17 -1.79 6.53
C ASP A 404 21.85 -2.91 7.52
N THR A 405 22.81 -3.80 7.74
CA THR A 405 22.65 -4.97 8.62
C THR A 405 22.43 -4.60 10.08
N GLU A 406 23.00 -3.49 10.56
CA GLU A 406 22.83 -3.07 11.96
C GLU A 406 21.43 -2.49 12.22
N ARG A 407 20.80 -1.87 11.21
CA ARG A 407 19.40 -1.42 11.27
C ARG A 407 18.43 -2.60 11.27
N GLU A 408 18.73 -3.63 10.49
CA GLU A 408 17.85 -4.81 10.35
C GLU A 408 18.08 -5.91 11.40
N LYS A 409 19.09 -5.83 12.27
CA LYS A 409 19.43 -6.93 13.22
C LYS A 409 18.31 -7.39 14.16
N ASN A 410 17.30 -6.56 14.39
CA ASN A 410 16.13 -6.86 15.23
C ASN A 410 14.88 -7.19 14.41
N ASN A 411 15.00 -7.22 13.08
CA ASN A 411 13.96 -7.55 12.14
C ASN A 411 14.19 -8.99 11.62
N PRO A 412 13.11 -9.69 11.20
CA PRO A 412 13.16 -11.09 10.77
C PRO A 412 14.02 -11.36 9.53
#